data_AF-A0A1E1WIH2-F1
#
_entry.id   AF-A0A1E1WIH2-F1
#
_cell.length_a   1.000
_cell.length_b   1.000
_cell.length_c   1.000
_cell.angle_alpha   90.00
_cell.angle_beta   90.00
_cell.angle_gamma   90.00
#
_symmetry.space_group_name_H-M   'P 1'
#
loop_
_entity.id
_entity.type
_entity.pdbx_description
1 polymer ?
#
loop_
_entity_poly.entity_id
_entity_poly.type
_entity_poly.pdbx_seq_one_letter_code
_entity_poly.pdbx_strand_id
1 'polypeptide(L)'
;MSSIQERLQLKRVPLDTWNIREQLCLASAVVRSGDQNWMSVSRALKTVGEANRPADWYSQKSCAAQYGALLEHVETPKRKKRSSEGAVETPQESILKRLTQERIVEIQKTVAEMNQQYEQLKNEVTEARNPATSEERLREMWAEIESGKRARERESARRAAWLKEREERRARAERTWRPPAHAP
;
A
#
# COMPACT_ATOMS: atom_id res chain seq x y z
N MET A 1 -18.15 -21.79 -19.21
CA MET A 1 -16.89 -21.64 -18.48
C MET A 1 -16.58 -20.15 -18.38
N SER A 2 -16.53 -19.56 -17.19
CA SER A 2 -16.21 -18.13 -17.05
C SER A 2 -14.77 -17.83 -17.51
N SER A 3 -14.59 -16.70 -18.19
CA SER A 3 -13.28 -16.28 -18.69
C SER A 3 -12.28 -16.11 -17.54
N ILE A 4 -10.97 -16.17 -17.83
CA ILE A 4 -9.94 -15.92 -16.80
C ILE A 4 -10.11 -14.51 -16.22
N GLN A 5 -10.54 -13.54 -17.04
CA GLN A 5 -10.82 -12.17 -16.64
C GLN A 5 -12.03 -12.08 -15.69
N GLU A 6 -13.13 -12.77 -15.99
CA GLU A 6 -14.28 -12.85 -15.09
C GLU A 6 -13.90 -13.48 -13.75
N ARG A 7 -13.06 -14.52 -13.76
CA ARG A 7 -12.55 -15.18 -12.54
C ARG A 7 -11.62 -14.30 -11.68
N LEU A 8 -10.97 -13.30 -12.30
CA LEU A 8 -10.16 -12.31 -11.59
C LEU A 8 -11.03 -11.17 -11.04
N GLN A 9 -12.15 -10.84 -11.69
CA GLN A 9 -13.08 -9.78 -11.30
C GLN A 9 -14.16 -10.21 -10.30
N LEU A 10 -14.34 -11.50 -10.04
CA LEU A 10 -15.21 -11.96 -8.94
C LEU A 10 -14.77 -11.30 -7.63
N LYS A 11 -15.71 -10.61 -6.96
CA LYS A 11 -15.60 -9.87 -5.69
C LYS A 11 -14.82 -10.64 -4.63
N ARG A 12 -13.50 -10.61 -4.72
CA ARG A 12 -12.59 -11.27 -3.79
C ARG A 12 -12.06 -10.20 -2.88
N VAL A 13 -12.32 -10.37 -1.59
CA VAL A 13 -11.73 -9.55 -0.54
C VAL A 13 -10.21 -9.54 -0.76
N PRO A 14 -9.57 -8.36 -0.86
CA PRO A 14 -8.14 -8.29 -0.99
C PRO A 14 -7.46 -9.05 0.14
N LEU A 15 -6.46 -9.88 -0.23
CA LEU A 15 -5.65 -10.56 0.79
C LEU A 15 -4.89 -9.52 1.60
N ASP A 16 -4.35 -8.51 0.93
CA ASP A 16 -3.43 -7.56 1.49
C ASP A 16 -4.04 -6.16 1.58
N THR A 17 -3.57 -5.35 2.52
CA THR A 17 -3.90 -3.92 2.59
C THR A 17 -2.79 -3.13 1.92
N TRP A 18 -3.14 -2.35 0.89
CA TRP A 18 -2.19 -1.49 0.17
C TRP A 18 -2.22 -0.07 0.69
N ASN A 19 -1.05 0.55 0.78
CA ASN A 19 -0.94 1.96 1.18
C ASN A 19 -1.34 2.91 0.04
N ILE A 20 -1.46 4.22 0.34
CA ILE A 20 -1.93 5.24 -0.61
C ILE A 20 -1.05 5.26 -1.88
N ARG A 21 0.27 5.17 -1.73
CA ARG A 21 1.21 5.11 -2.86
C ARG A 21 0.92 3.92 -3.77
N GLU A 22 0.74 2.73 -3.20
CA GLU A 22 0.46 1.49 -3.94
C GLU A 22 -0.88 1.56 -4.65
N GLN A 23 -1.92 2.06 -3.98
CA GLN A 23 -3.24 2.29 -4.58
C GLN A 23 -3.17 3.32 -5.71
N LEU A 24 -2.40 4.40 -5.55
CA LEU A 24 -2.20 5.42 -6.57
C LEU A 24 -1.48 4.86 -7.80
N CYS A 25 -0.42 4.05 -7.60
CA CYS A 25 0.26 3.35 -8.68
C CYS A 25 -0.69 2.41 -9.44
N LEU A 26 -1.57 1.71 -8.72
CA LEU A 26 -2.61 0.86 -9.30
C LEU A 26 -3.56 1.65 -10.19
N ALA A 27 -4.17 2.71 -9.63
CA ALA A 27 -5.11 3.56 -10.35
C ALA A 27 -4.45 4.17 -11.60
N SER A 28 -3.21 4.64 -11.48
CA SER A 28 -2.44 5.19 -12.59
C SER A 28 -2.18 4.15 -13.70
N ALA A 29 -1.85 2.91 -13.33
CA ALA A 29 -1.62 1.84 -14.29
C ALA A 29 -2.92 1.40 -14.99
N VAL A 30 -4.03 1.37 -14.26
CA VAL A 30 -5.36 1.08 -14.81
C VAL A 30 -5.81 2.16 -15.79
N VAL A 31 -5.60 3.45 -15.48
CA VAL A 31 -5.90 4.54 -16.44
C VAL A 31 -5.13 4.39 -17.75
N ARG A 32 -3.87 3.92 -17.69
CA ARG A 32 -3.06 3.72 -18.90
C ARG A 32 -3.39 2.47 -19.71
N SER A 33 -3.68 1.35 -19.04
CA SER A 33 -3.79 0.02 -19.66
C SER A 33 -5.21 -0.55 -19.71
N GLY A 34 -6.16 0.08 -19.02
CA GLY A 34 -7.51 -0.41 -18.79
C GLY A 34 -7.61 -1.46 -17.67
N ASP A 35 -8.79 -1.59 -17.08
CA ASP A 35 -9.15 -2.55 -16.01
C ASP A 35 -9.47 -3.96 -16.54
N GLN A 36 -9.20 -4.22 -17.82
CA GLN A 36 -9.29 -5.54 -18.45
C GLN A 36 -7.91 -6.14 -18.74
N ASN A 37 -6.84 -5.33 -18.67
CA ASN A 37 -5.46 -5.74 -18.98
C ASN A 37 -4.62 -5.86 -17.69
N TRP A 38 -5.03 -6.77 -16.81
CA TRP A 38 -4.35 -6.98 -15.52
C TRP A 38 -2.90 -7.43 -15.66
N MET A 39 -2.52 -8.06 -16.78
CA MET A 39 -1.13 -8.42 -17.03
C MET A 39 -0.24 -7.18 -17.23
N SER A 40 -0.67 -6.21 -18.04
CA SER A 40 0.05 -4.94 -18.20
C SER A 40 0.13 -4.18 -16.87
N VAL A 41 -1.00 -4.08 -16.16
CA VAL A 41 -1.08 -3.42 -14.85
C VAL A 41 -0.10 -4.05 -13.85
N SER A 42 -0.11 -5.38 -13.71
CA SER A 42 0.79 -6.12 -12.83
C SER A 42 2.26 -5.88 -13.17
N ARG A 43 2.64 -5.92 -14.46
CA ARG A 43 4.02 -5.64 -14.89
C ARG A 43 4.44 -4.21 -14.55
N ALA A 44 3.57 -3.23 -14.82
CA ALA A 44 3.84 -1.84 -14.49
C ALA A 44 4.02 -1.60 -12.98
N LEU A 45 3.24 -2.28 -12.14
CA LEU A 45 3.39 -2.13 -10.68
C LEU A 45 4.67 -2.78 -10.17
N LYS A 46 5.11 -3.90 -10.75
CA LYS A 46 6.36 -4.56 -10.36
C LYS A 46 7.61 -3.72 -10.64
N THR A 47 7.56 -2.75 -11.55
CA THR A 47 8.71 -1.86 -11.82
C THR A 47 8.79 -0.67 -10.87
N VAL A 48 7.68 -0.27 -10.24
CA VAL A 48 7.60 0.89 -9.33
C VAL A 48 7.30 0.50 -7.88
N GLY A 49 6.99 -0.77 -7.65
CA GLY A 49 6.64 -1.34 -6.35
C GLY A 49 7.82 -1.38 -5.39
N GLU A 50 7.51 -1.52 -4.10
CA GLU A 50 8.55 -1.58 -3.07
C GLU A 50 9.22 -2.96 -3.04
N ALA A 51 10.55 -2.98 -2.88
CA ALA A 51 11.36 -4.22 -2.92
C ALA A 51 11.10 -5.19 -1.76
N ASN A 52 10.46 -4.72 -0.68
CA ASN A 52 10.16 -5.50 0.52
C ASN A 52 8.80 -6.23 0.42
N ARG A 53 8.11 -6.16 -0.71
CA ARG A 53 6.80 -6.82 -0.89
C ARG A 53 6.96 -8.27 -1.34
N PRO A 54 6.06 -9.18 -0.91
CA PRO A 54 6.01 -10.54 -1.42
C PRO A 54 5.90 -10.60 -2.96
N ALA A 55 6.41 -11.67 -3.57
CA ALA A 55 6.43 -11.82 -5.03
C ALA A 55 5.04 -11.82 -5.68
N ASP A 56 4.01 -12.24 -4.95
CA ASP A 56 2.62 -12.27 -5.39
C ASP A 56 1.83 -11.00 -5.04
N TRP A 57 2.46 -10.04 -4.36
CA TRP A 57 1.84 -8.79 -3.91
C TRP A 57 1.19 -8.05 -5.06
N TYR A 58 1.93 -7.80 -6.14
CA TYR A 58 1.42 -7.16 -7.37
C TYR A 58 1.00 -8.18 -8.44
N SER A 59 0.47 -9.35 -8.06
CA SER A 59 -0.07 -10.31 -9.03
C SER A 59 -1.30 -9.73 -9.75
N GLN A 60 -1.63 -10.27 -10.94
CA GLN A 60 -2.83 -9.85 -11.68
C GLN A 60 -4.11 -9.96 -10.84
N LYS A 61 -4.20 -11.04 -10.04
CA LYS A 61 -5.32 -11.29 -9.12
C LYS A 61 -5.35 -10.26 -7.99
N SER A 62 -4.20 -9.94 -7.41
CA SER A 62 -4.11 -8.91 -6.36
C SER A 62 -4.48 -7.54 -6.90
N CYS A 63 -3.94 -7.14 -8.06
CA CYS A 63 -4.29 -5.88 -8.71
C CYS A 63 -5.79 -5.76 -9.00
N ALA A 64 -6.41 -6.81 -9.56
CA ALA A 64 -7.84 -6.81 -9.84
C ALA A 64 -8.68 -6.68 -8.56
N ALA A 65 -8.35 -7.44 -7.51
CA ALA A 65 -9.06 -7.39 -6.22
C ALA A 65 -8.92 -6.01 -5.55
N GLN A 66 -7.71 -5.44 -5.53
CA GLN A 66 -7.47 -4.12 -4.96
C GLN A 66 -8.19 -3.02 -5.72
N TYR A 67 -8.21 -3.10 -7.05
CA TYR A 67 -8.92 -2.11 -7.85
C TYR A 67 -10.43 -2.22 -7.67
N GLY A 68 -10.96 -3.46 -7.57
CA GLY A 68 -12.35 -3.71 -7.21
C GLY A 68 -12.75 -3.06 -5.89
N ALA A 69 -11.93 -3.18 -4.84
CA ALA A 69 -12.17 -2.53 -3.55
C ALA A 69 -12.18 -0.99 -3.67
N LEU A 70 -11.31 -0.41 -4.52
CA LEU A 70 -11.34 1.04 -4.77
C LEU A 70 -12.63 1.50 -5.44
N LEU A 71 -13.19 0.70 -6.35
CA LEU A 71 -14.44 1.01 -7.05
C LEU A 71 -15.66 0.99 -6.12
N GLU A 72 -15.65 0.18 -5.05
CA GLU A 72 -16.75 0.14 -4.06
C GLU A 72 -16.93 1.49 -3.33
N HIS A 73 -15.88 2.31 -3.29
CA HIS A 73 -15.88 3.62 -2.64
C HIS A 73 -16.09 4.79 -3.60
N VAL A 74 -16.42 4.53 -4.87
CA VAL A 74 -16.72 5.59 -5.86
C VAL A 74 -18.22 5.66 -6.09
N GLU A 75 -18.79 6.84 -5.87
CA GLU A 75 -20.15 7.11 -6.32
C GLU A 75 -20.18 7.19 -7.84
N THR A 76 -20.66 6.13 -8.50
CA THR A 76 -20.92 6.21 -9.94
C THR A 76 -22.12 7.12 -10.18
N PRO A 77 -21.99 8.21 -10.97
CA PRO A 77 -23.13 9.04 -11.32
C PRO A 77 -24.19 8.18 -12.00
N LYS A 78 -25.39 8.06 -11.39
CA LYS A 78 -26.52 7.38 -12.03
C LYS A 78 -26.79 8.07 -13.36
N ARG A 79 -26.62 7.32 -14.46
CA ARG A 79 -26.78 7.77 -15.85
C ARG A 79 -28.08 8.56 -16.05
N LYS A 80 -28.01 9.89 -16.00
CA LYS A 80 -29.11 10.77 -16.42
C LYS A 80 -29.01 10.97 -17.93
N LYS A 81 -30.08 10.62 -18.63
CA LYS A 81 -30.23 10.75 -20.09
C LYS A 81 -30.22 12.25 -20.45
N ARG A 82 -29.18 12.69 -21.16
CA ARG A 82 -29.07 13.89 -22.01
C ARG A 82 -29.09 15.27 -21.30
N SER A 83 -27.93 15.93 -21.21
CA SER A 83 -27.69 17.33 -21.65
C SER A 83 -26.26 17.81 -21.31
N SER A 84 -25.70 18.64 -22.20
CA SER A 84 -24.54 19.57 -22.12
C SER A 84 -23.12 19.06 -21.79
N GLU A 85 -22.24 19.13 -22.80
CA GLU A 85 -20.89 19.77 -22.82
C GLU A 85 -20.02 19.82 -21.53
N GLY A 86 -19.99 18.75 -20.75
CA GLY A 86 -18.93 18.49 -19.77
C GLY A 86 -18.53 17.02 -19.84
N ALA A 87 -17.24 16.73 -19.94
CA ALA A 87 -16.76 15.36 -19.80
C ALA A 87 -17.17 14.85 -18.41
N VAL A 88 -18.03 13.85 -18.37
CA VAL A 88 -18.43 13.21 -17.11
C VAL A 88 -17.19 12.52 -16.56
N GLU A 89 -16.71 12.95 -15.38
CA GLU A 89 -15.58 12.33 -14.70
C GLU A 89 -15.85 10.83 -14.54
N THR A 90 -14.97 10.02 -15.13
CA THR A 90 -15.07 8.57 -15.05
C THR A 90 -14.71 8.11 -13.62
N PRO A 91 -15.25 6.97 -13.17
CA PRO A 91 -14.85 6.40 -11.87
C PRO A 91 -13.34 6.24 -11.72
N GLN A 92 -12.65 5.90 -12.81
CA GLN A 92 -11.20 5.76 -12.87
C GLN A 92 -10.48 7.09 -12.61
N GLU A 93 -10.95 8.19 -13.22
CA GLU A 93 -10.43 9.54 -13.01
C GLU A 93 -10.67 10.03 -11.58
N SER A 94 -11.87 9.79 -11.04
CA SER A 94 -12.23 10.17 -9.66
C SER A 94 -11.32 9.49 -8.63
N ILE A 95 -11.07 8.17 -8.78
CA ILE A 95 -10.13 7.42 -7.93
C ILE A 95 -8.73 8.03 -8.03
N LEU A 96 -8.23 8.25 -9.25
CA LEU A 96 -6.88 8.75 -9.48
C LEU A 96 -6.69 10.13 -8.84
N LYS A 97 -7.65 11.03 -9.04
CA LYS A 97 -7.63 12.39 -8.50
C LYS A 97 -7.62 12.39 -6.98
N ARG A 98 -8.51 11.61 -6.35
CA ARG A 98 -8.57 11.47 -4.89
C ARG A 98 -7.26 10.93 -4.32
N LEU A 99 -6.76 9.81 -4.84
CA LEU A 99 -5.51 9.20 -4.37
C LEU A 99 -4.29 10.10 -4.61
N THR A 100 -4.31 10.91 -5.68
CA THR A 100 -3.25 11.90 -5.93
C THR A 100 -3.24 12.96 -4.82
N GLN A 101 -4.41 13.50 -4.46
CA GLN A 101 -4.51 14.47 -3.37
C GLN A 101 -4.09 13.86 -2.02
N GLU A 102 -4.57 12.65 -1.72
CA GLU A 102 -4.17 11.92 -0.50
C GLU A 102 -2.65 11.71 -0.45
N ARG A 103 -2.02 11.35 -1.57
CA ARG A 103 -0.56 11.16 -1.64
C ARG A 103 0.22 12.46 -1.49
N ILE A 104 -0.29 13.57 -2.03
CA ILE A 104 0.33 14.89 -1.82
C ILE A 104 0.35 15.23 -0.32
N VAL A 105 -0.79 15.05 0.36
CA VAL A 105 -0.91 15.30 1.80
C VAL A 105 0.02 14.36 2.59
N GLU A 106 0.08 13.08 2.22
CA GLU A 106 0.97 12.09 2.84
C GLU A 106 2.45 12.50 2.69
N ILE A 107 2.88 12.93 1.49
CA ILE A 107 4.26 13.39 1.25
C ILE A 107 4.56 14.65 2.05
N GLN A 108 3.65 15.62 2.07
CA GLN A 108 3.82 16.86 2.85
C GLN A 108 3.99 16.55 4.35
N LYS A 109 3.19 15.62 4.87
CA LYS A 109 3.32 15.15 6.24
C LYS A 109 4.67 14.47 6.49
N THR A 110 5.11 13.56 5.61
CA THR A 110 6.42 12.91 5.73
C THR A 110 7.57 13.92 5.71
N VAL A 111 7.51 14.94 4.85
CA VAL A 111 8.54 16.00 4.82
C VAL A 111 8.57 16.78 6.12
N ALA A 112 7.41 17.14 6.68
CA ALA A 112 7.32 17.84 7.96
C ALA A 112 7.90 16.99 9.11
N GLU A 113 7.56 15.70 9.17
CA GLU A 113 8.08 14.76 10.17
C GLU A 113 9.60 14.58 10.03
N MET A 114 10.12 14.44 8.81
CA MET A 114 11.56 14.33 8.56
C MET A 114 12.32 15.59 8.97
N ASN A 115 11.77 16.78 8.70
CA ASN A 115 12.37 18.04 9.13
C ASN A 115 12.40 18.16 10.66
N GLN A 116 11.32 17.75 11.34
CA GLN A 116 11.28 17.72 12.80
C GLN A 116 12.33 16.76 13.38
N GLN A 117 12.43 15.55 12.82
CA GLN A 117 13.45 14.57 13.23
C GLN A 117 14.87 15.07 12.99
N TYR A 118 15.10 15.76 11.88
CA TYR A 118 16.39 16.37 11.58
C TYR A 118 16.78 17.43 12.61
N GLU A 119 15.88 18.36 12.94
CA GLU A 119 16.16 19.39 13.95
C GLU A 119 16.36 18.78 15.35
N GLN A 120 15.58 17.75 15.71
CA GLN A 120 15.79 17.00 16.95
C GLN A 120 17.19 16.37 17.00
N LEU A 121 17.56 15.61 15.97
CA LEU A 121 18.87 14.94 15.91
C LEU A 121 20.03 15.95 15.89
N LYS A 122 19.87 17.08 15.20
CA LYS A 122 20.85 18.17 15.19
C LYS A 122 21.04 18.77 16.57
N ASN A 123 19.95 18.98 17.31
CA ASN A 123 19.99 19.47 18.69
C ASN A 123 20.66 18.44 19.62
N GLU A 124 20.31 17.16 19.50
CA GLU A 124 20.94 16.07 20.25
C GLU A 124 22.44 16.00 19.97
N VAL A 125 22.87 16.08 18.71
CA VAL A 125 24.30 16.09 18.36
C VAL A 125 25.02 17.31 18.95
N THR A 126 24.36 18.47 18.96
CA THR A 126 24.92 19.71 19.53
C THR A 126 25.07 19.59 21.04
N GLU A 127 24.04 19.07 21.72
CA GLU A 127 24.04 18.83 23.17
C GLU A 127 25.08 17.80 23.57
N ALA A 128 25.17 16.68 22.86
CA ALA A 128 26.16 15.63 23.14
C ALA A 128 27.62 16.09 22.98
N ARG A 129 27.87 17.10 22.12
CA ARG A 129 29.20 17.68 21.91
C ARG A 129 29.54 18.81 22.88
N ASN A 130 28.55 19.35 23.58
CA ASN A 130 28.75 20.45 24.51
C ASN A 130 29.45 19.94 25.78
N PRO A 131 30.66 20.42 26.12
CA PRO A 131 31.37 19.99 27.33
C PRO A 131 30.65 20.33 28.64
N ALA A 132 29.70 21.26 28.60
CA ALA A 132 28.88 21.63 29.76
C ALA A 132 27.68 20.68 29.98
N THR A 133 27.41 19.76 29.06
CA THR A 133 26.33 18.77 29.21
C THR A 133 26.67 17.80 30.33
N SER A 134 25.73 17.59 31.25
CA SER A 134 25.95 16.71 32.39
C SER A 134 26.03 15.24 31.97
N GLU A 135 26.78 14.44 32.74
CA GLU A 135 26.90 13.01 32.47
C GLU A 135 25.55 12.29 32.59
N GLU A 136 24.69 12.72 33.52
CA GLU A 136 23.33 12.20 33.66
C GLU A 136 22.53 12.39 32.38
N ARG A 137 22.59 13.59 31.79
CA ARG A 137 21.89 13.89 30.54
C ARG A 137 22.41 13.07 29.36
N LEU A 138 23.73 12.87 29.27
CA LEU A 138 24.33 11.99 28.26
C LEU A 138 23.85 10.53 28.40
N ARG A 139 23.68 10.04 29.63
CA ARG A 139 23.14 8.70 29.90
C ARG A 139 21.68 8.57 29.50
N GLU A 140 20.87 9.60 29.70
CA GLU A 140 19.48 9.64 29.22
C GLU A 140 19.41 9.55 27.68
N MET A 141 20.16 10.40 26.97
CA MET A 141 20.22 10.38 25.51
C MET A 141 20.67 9.01 24.97
N TRP A 142 21.64 8.38 25.63
CA TRP A 142 22.06 7.03 25.28
C TRP A 142 20.94 5.99 25.50
N ALA A 143 20.22 6.09 26.62
CA ALA A 143 19.09 5.21 26.90
C ALA A 143 17.97 5.35 25.86
N GLU A 144 17.70 6.57 25.38
CA GLU A 144 16.75 6.84 24.30
C GLU A 144 17.19 6.17 22.99
N ILE A 145 18.46 6.30 22.59
CA ILE A 145 19.03 5.64 21.40
C ILE A 145 18.87 4.11 21.49
N GLU A 146 19.22 3.52 22.63
CA GLU A 146 19.09 2.08 22.86
C GLU A 146 17.62 1.63 22.83
N SER A 147 16.71 2.44 23.38
CA SER A 147 15.26 2.18 23.30
C SER A 147 14.77 2.18 21.84
N GLY A 148 15.30 3.10 21.02
CA GLY A 148 15.01 3.22 19.60
C GLY A 148 15.50 2.01 18.80
N LYS A 149 16.71 1.51 19.08
CA LYS A 149 17.22 0.27 18.46
C LYS A 149 16.33 -0.93 18.79
N ARG A 150 15.98 -1.11 20.06
CA ARG A 150 15.05 -2.18 20.49
C ARG A 150 13.68 -2.06 19.83
N ALA A 151 13.19 -0.82 19.61
CA ALA A 151 11.92 -0.61 18.90
C ALA A 151 11.99 -1.05 17.43
N ARG A 152 13.09 -0.77 16.72
CA ARG A 152 13.32 -1.22 15.35
C ARG A 152 13.41 -2.74 15.25
N GLU A 153 14.07 -3.40 16.21
CA GLU A 153 14.10 -4.87 16.30
C GLU A 153 12.71 -5.47 16.50
N ARG A 154 11.91 -4.91 17.42
CA ARG A 154 10.50 -5.33 17.61
C ARG A 154 9.66 -5.13 16.36
N GLU A 155 9.88 -4.07 15.60
CA GLU A 155 9.20 -3.83 14.33
C GLU A 155 9.61 -4.85 13.25
N SER A 156 10.91 -5.18 13.16
CA SER A 156 11.43 -6.22 12.28
C SER A 156 10.81 -7.59 12.60
N ALA A 157 10.77 -7.96 13.89
CA ALA A 157 10.14 -9.19 14.35
C ALA A 157 8.64 -9.23 14.03
N ARG A 158 7.93 -8.11 14.24
CA ARG A 158 6.51 -7.98 13.87
C ARG A 158 6.29 -8.15 12.36
N ARG A 159 7.15 -7.55 11.52
CA ARG A 159 7.08 -7.74 10.06
C ARG A 159 7.30 -9.20 9.67
N ALA A 160 8.28 -9.87 10.26
CA ALA A 160 8.55 -11.28 10.00
C ALA A 160 7.38 -12.18 10.41
N ALA A 161 6.78 -11.93 11.59
CA ALA A 161 5.60 -12.65 12.05
C ALA A 161 4.39 -12.42 11.13
N TRP A 162 4.15 -11.18 10.70
CA TRP A 162 3.09 -10.84 9.77
C TRP A 162 3.26 -11.54 8.41
N LEU A 163 4.49 -11.61 7.87
CA LEU A 163 4.75 -12.35 6.63
C LEU A 163 4.40 -13.84 6.77
N LYS A 164 4.74 -14.46 7.91
CA LYS A 164 4.38 -15.85 8.18
C LYS A 164 2.87 -16.04 8.24
N GLU A 165 2.16 -15.20 9.00
CA GLU A 165 0.70 -15.25 9.12
C GLU A 165 0.00 -15.04 7.76
N ARG A 166 0.53 -14.11 6.95
CA ARG A 166 0.06 -13.87 5.59
C ARG A 166 0.16 -15.12 4.72
N GLU A 167 1.32 -15.79 4.72
CA GLU A 167 1.52 -17.02 3.94
C GLU A 167 0.58 -18.14 4.39
N GLU A 168 0.33 -18.27 5.69
CA GLU A 168 -0.63 -19.24 6.21
C GLU A 168 -2.07 -18.91 5.77
N ARG A 169 -2.47 -17.64 5.80
CA ARG A 169 -3.80 -17.20 5.34
C ARG A 169 -3.96 -17.44 3.83
N ARG A 170 -2.91 -17.17 3.05
CA ARG A 170 -2.85 -17.48 1.62
C ARG A 170 -3.03 -18.97 1.37
N ALA A 171 -2.27 -19.82 2.07
CA ALA A 171 -2.36 -21.27 1.96
C ALA A 171 -3.73 -21.82 2.37
N ARG A 172 -4.35 -21.26 3.42
CA ARG A 172 -5.73 -21.61 3.82
C ARG A 172 -6.73 -21.28 2.71
N ALA A 173 -6.67 -20.08 2.15
CA ALA A 173 -7.56 -19.66 1.07
C ALA A 173 -7.39 -20.52 -0.22
N GLU A 174 -6.16 -20.95 -0.53
CA GLU A 174 -5.90 -21.85 -1.64
C GLU A 174 -6.43 -23.27 -1.40
N ARG A 175 -6.35 -23.79 -0.16
CA ARG A 175 -6.91 -25.11 0.20
C ARG A 175 -8.43 -25.12 0.11
N THR A 176 -9.10 -24.11 0.65
CA THR A 176 -10.57 -24.00 0.61
C THR A 176 -11.11 -23.89 -0.82
N TRP A 177 -10.31 -23.38 -1.76
CA TRP A 177 -10.72 -23.21 -3.15
C TRP A 177 -10.50 -24.45 -4.04
N ARG A 178 -9.70 -25.45 -3.64
CA ARG A 178 -9.53 -26.66 -4.46
C ARG A 178 -10.88 -27.38 -4.54
N PRO A 179 -11.53 -27.46 -5.73
CA PRO A 179 -12.74 -28.24 -5.85
C PRO A 179 -12.42 -29.71 -5.57
N PRO A 180 -13.35 -30.49 -4.98
CA PRO A 180 -13.12 -31.91 -4.76
C PRO A 180 -12.74 -32.54 -6.11
N ALA A 181 -11.61 -33.26 -6.12
CA ALA A 181 -11.23 -34.06 -7.27
C ALA A 181 -12.41 -35.00 -7.55
N HIS A 182 -12.96 -34.95 -8.77
CA HIS A 182 -13.87 -35.98 -9.23
C HIS A 182 -13.13 -37.32 -9.07
N ALA A 183 -13.57 -38.11 -8.10
CA ALA A 183 -13.16 -39.50 -7.96
C ALA A 183 -13.68 -40.28 -9.19
N PRO A 184 -12.88 -41.23 -9.72
CA PRO A 184 -13.20 -41.96 -10.94
C PRO A 184 -14.48 -42.78 -10.84
#